data_AF-A0A2D6RFC9-F1
#
_entry.id   AF-A0A2D6RFC9-F1
#
_cell.length_a   1.000
_cell.length_b   1.000
_cell.length_c   1.000
_cell.angle_alpha   90.00
_cell.angle_beta   90.00
_cell.angle_gamma   90.00
#
_symmetry.space_group_name_H-M   'P 1'
#
loop_
_entity.id
_entity.type
_entity.pdbx_description
1 polymer ?
#
loop_
_entity_poly.entity_id
_entity_poly.type
_entity_poly.pdbx_seq_one_letter_code
_entity_poly.pdbx_strand_id
1 'polypeptide(L)'
;MIDSEPYRDRIYFDRRLNEVGNIINKNDRTTIRSWFGLQGTAFDGDWDWDLSVGYGTFKQEQRRTNEINLYNLKNALDAEVVDGEIVCRNSVAEADPGCVPINLFGEGSITPEMADYIRYGDSVNIDSKIDQLTITGYMAGDLFEMPAGPVSSAFGFEYRKDTQDVSTNVPQGGVSFNYVPDFKESTSVSEIFGEVAIPLLKDVKGAKSLSAELSVRLGYYDLDQVDLVQSYRTGLIWEPIEGYGIRANWARAQRAPTITEAFSPPRGDFDSFDDICDGTTLTSTDPGHDNCRLVPAIADAIADGSEFEDDNSGYSPNAGNTDLIEETADTITLGITLAPSFLENFRMAVDYYDISIEDAMTSYGNEDIIGYCYNSDFLDFGPENSFCQDVKRDGDGQISEVTQRLYNQDEIRTSGYDIAAEYKLDLADGFGRLKFKVDWTHVTRYEEKTITPEGEVSTEDFVGSLASDVFEDKASASVTWYKDAWRVRWSMKYRGEMLSSKSRYEDFYAPLDEDGNGGIFAEYEAACAADATACVDNPETPYKLFLPSYVRNDVSVSYSTELENDTQLRLFGGINNVFDNNGPFILGGTGNYDSNYGGGKGRFYYLGAEVSF
;
A
#
# COMPACT_ATOMS: atom_id res chain seq x y z
N MET A 1 23.50 -22.70 37.87
CA MET A 1 22.28 -23.51 38.06
C MET A 1 21.28 -22.82 37.17
N ILE A 2 20.96 -23.43 36.03
CA ILE A 2 19.97 -22.87 35.09
C ILE A 2 18.64 -23.01 35.82
N ASP A 3 18.01 -21.89 36.16
CA ASP A 3 16.64 -21.93 36.65
C ASP A 3 15.76 -22.42 35.49
N SER A 4 15.10 -23.56 35.70
CA SER A 4 14.33 -24.24 34.67
C SER A 4 12.87 -23.78 34.64
N GLU A 5 12.47 -22.82 35.48
CA GLU A 5 11.09 -22.34 35.56
C GLU A 5 10.98 -20.84 35.91
N PRO A 6 11.30 -19.92 34.98
CA PRO A 6 11.09 -18.47 35.19
C PRO A 6 9.61 -18.09 35.41
N TYR A 7 8.66 -18.97 35.10
CA TYR A 7 7.22 -18.68 35.14
C TYR A 7 6.50 -19.13 36.43
N ARG A 8 7.22 -19.49 37.49
CA ARG A 8 6.67 -20.27 38.61
C ARG A 8 5.59 -19.57 39.44
N ASP A 9 5.53 -18.23 39.41
CA ASP A 9 4.59 -17.44 40.21
C ASP A 9 3.48 -16.73 39.39
N ARG A 10 3.39 -16.97 38.08
CA ARG A 10 2.34 -16.40 37.20
C ARG A 10 1.61 -17.49 36.43
N ILE A 11 0.28 -17.53 36.56
CA ILE A 11 -0.57 -18.35 35.70
C ILE A 11 -0.95 -17.50 34.49
N TYR A 12 -0.26 -17.68 33.37
CA TYR A 12 -0.72 -17.13 32.09
C TYR A 12 -1.96 -17.91 31.63
N PHE A 13 -3.03 -17.18 31.41
CA PHE A 13 -4.31 -17.73 30.97
C PHE A 13 -4.80 -16.94 29.77
N ASP A 14 -4.65 -17.52 28.57
CA ASP A 14 -5.29 -17.03 27.36
C ASP A 14 -6.48 -17.94 27.01
N ARG A 15 -7.62 -17.33 26.71
CA ARG A 15 -8.82 -18.02 26.27
C ARG A 15 -9.45 -17.26 25.12
N ARG A 16 -9.47 -17.92 23.97
CA ARG A 16 -10.33 -17.52 22.86
C ARG A 16 -11.80 -17.72 23.22
N LEU A 17 -12.58 -16.63 23.24
CA LEU A 17 -14.02 -16.64 23.54
C LEU A 17 -14.85 -17.05 22.32
N ASN A 18 -14.69 -18.29 21.87
CA ASN A 18 -15.38 -18.83 20.69
C ASN A 18 -16.92 -18.80 20.83
N GLU A 19 -17.44 -18.77 22.06
CA GLU A 19 -18.86 -18.69 22.37
C GLU A 19 -19.49 -17.36 21.95
N VAL A 20 -18.70 -16.28 21.89
CA VAL A 20 -19.12 -14.99 21.31
C VAL A 20 -19.17 -15.10 19.78
N GLY A 21 -18.44 -16.02 19.18
CA GLY A 21 -18.35 -16.21 17.73
C GLY A 21 -17.27 -15.35 17.09
N ASN A 22 -17.02 -15.60 15.81
CA ASN A 22 -15.95 -14.89 15.08
C ASN A 22 -16.30 -13.41 14.88
N ILE A 23 -15.31 -12.53 14.97
CA ILE A 23 -15.46 -11.14 14.55
C ILE A 23 -15.72 -11.12 13.04
N ILE A 24 -16.80 -10.44 12.63
CA ILE A 24 -17.16 -10.29 11.20
C ILE A 24 -17.17 -8.80 10.89
N ASN A 25 -16.32 -8.42 9.93
CA ASN A 25 -16.25 -7.06 9.41
C ASN A 25 -17.08 -6.96 8.12
N LYS A 26 -18.16 -6.17 8.17
CA LYS A 26 -18.94 -5.78 6.99
C LYS A 26 -18.63 -4.33 6.65
N ASN A 27 -18.20 -4.08 5.42
CA ASN A 27 -17.92 -2.73 4.93
C ASN A 27 -18.91 -2.39 3.82
N ASP A 28 -19.72 -1.36 4.03
CA ASP A 28 -20.61 -0.78 3.01
C ASP A 28 -20.00 0.55 2.56
N ARG A 29 -19.72 0.70 1.25
CA ARG A 29 -19.07 1.90 0.67
C ARG A 29 -19.97 2.54 -0.37
N THR A 30 -20.17 3.85 -0.25
CA THR A 30 -20.97 4.64 -1.19
C THR A 30 -20.16 5.85 -1.67
N THR A 31 -20.05 6.01 -2.99
CA THR A 31 -19.39 7.17 -3.61
C THR A 31 -20.41 7.91 -4.47
N ILE A 32 -20.54 9.21 -4.25
CA ILE A 32 -21.31 10.11 -5.12
C ILE A 32 -20.37 11.19 -5.61
N ARG A 33 -20.38 11.45 -6.93
CA ARG A 33 -19.64 12.53 -7.55
C ARG A 33 -20.56 13.28 -8.50
N SER A 34 -20.57 14.60 -8.38
CA SER A 34 -21.39 15.51 -9.19
C SER A 34 -20.52 16.62 -9.74
N TRP A 35 -20.74 16.99 -10.99
CA TRP A 35 -19.98 18.04 -11.67
C TRP A 35 -20.93 18.98 -12.40
N PHE A 36 -20.62 20.27 -12.36
CA PHE A 36 -21.26 21.31 -13.16
C PHE A 36 -20.15 22.13 -13.82
N GLY A 37 -20.22 22.29 -15.14
CA GLY A 37 -19.21 23.02 -15.90
C GLY A 37 -19.84 23.94 -16.92
N LEU A 38 -19.13 25.03 -17.21
CA LEU A 38 -19.35 25.89 -18.36
C LEU A 38 -18.10 25.83 -19.22
N GLN A 39 -18.29 25.69 -20.53
CA GLN A 39 -17.21 25.67 -21.50
C GLN A 39 -17.59 26.55 -22.69
N GLY A 40 -16.58 27.06 -23.40
CA GLY A 40 -16.80 27.84 -24.60
C GLY A 40 -15.51 28.30 -25.25
N THR A 41 -15.63 29.28 -26.14
CA THR A 41 -14.48 29.92 -26.78
C THR A 41 -14.36 31.40 -26.42
N ALA A 42 -13.16 31.95 -26.55
CA ALA A 42 -12.83 33.36 -26.38
C ALA A 42 -11.96 33.84 -27.56
N PHE A 43 -11.73 35.16 -27.67
CA PHE A 43 -10.89 35.78 -28.69
C PHE A 43 -11.22 35.30 -30.12
N ASP A 44 -12.45 35.55 -30.55
CA ASP A 44 -12.97 35.17 -31.87
C ASP A 44 -12.92 33.66 -32.21
N GLY A 45 -12.76 32.81 -31.19
CA GLY A 45 -12.73 31.36 -31.36
C GLY A 45 -11.33 30.76 -31.29
N ASP A 46 -10.28 31.58 -31.09
CA ASP A 46 -8.89 31.12 -31.07
C ASP A 46 -8.50 30.44 -29.74
N TRP A 47 -9.29 30.64 -28.69
CA TRP A 47 -9.03 30.07 -27.37
C TRP A 47 -10.25 29.32 -26.84
N ASP A 48 -10.02 28.11 -26.35
CA ASP A 48 -11.00 27.33 -25.61
C ASP A 48 -10.88 27.63 -24.11
N TRP A 49 -12.00 27.62 -23.39
CA TRP A 49 -12.02 27.75 -21.94
C TRP A 49 -13.03 26.81 -21.30
N ASP A 50 -12.71 26.38 -20.08
CA ASP A 50 -13.59 25.60 -19.19
C ASP A 50 -13.54 26.17 -17.77
N LEU A 51 -14.68 26.15 -17.10
CA LEU A 51 -14.80 26.37 -15.67
C LEU A 51 -15.75 25.32 -15.09
N SER A 52 -15.23 24.49 -14.19
CA SER A 52 -15.95 23.37 -13.62
C SER A 52 -15.91 23.39 -12.09
N VAL A 53 -17.04 23.04 -11.48
CA VAL A 53 -17.19 22.83 -10.03
C VAL A 53 -17.65 21.39 -9.81
N GLY A 54 -16.87 20.66 -9.02
CA GLY A 54 -17.14 19.29 -8.61
C GLY A 54 -17.43 19.21 -7.12
N TYR A 55 -18.40 18.40 -6.74
CA TYR A 55 -18.59 17.96 -5.35
C TYR A 55 -18.66 16.44 -5.30
N GLY A 56 -17.85 15.84 -4.43
CA GLY A 56 -17.80 14.42 -4.18
C GLY A 56 -17.99 14.10 -2.70
N THR A 57 -18.66 12.99 -2.42
CA THR A 57 -18.70 12.42 -1.07
C THR A 57 -18.45 10.92 -1.15
N PHE A 58 -17.56 10.43 -0.29
CA PHE A 58 -17.31 9.02 -0.04
C PHE A 58 -17.73 8.72 1.39
N LYS A 59 -18.57 7.69 1.55
CA LYS A 59 -18.98 7.18 2.86
C LYS A 59 -18.62 5.71 2.96
N GLN A 60 -17.99 5.34 4.07
CA GLN A 60 -17.77 3.96 4.46
C GLN A 60 -18.42 3.75 5.82
N GLU A 61 -19.32 2.78 5.91
CA GLU A 61 -19.84 2.25 7.17
C GLU A 61 -19.21 0.87 7.40
N GLN A 62 -18.37 0.75 8.42
CA GLN A 62 -17.82 -0.53 8.85
C GLN A 62 -18.58 -1.02 10.07
N ARG A 63 -19.16 -2.22 9.99
CA ARG A 63 -19.80 -2.90 11.11
C ARG A 63 -18.97 -4.11 11.50
N ARG A 64 -18.50 -4.15 12.74
CA ARG A 64 -17.76 -5.26 13.33
C ARG A 64 -18.64 -5.93 14.38
N THR A 65 -19.13 -7.13 14.08
CA THR A 65 -19.99 -7.90 14.99
C THR A 65 -19.15 -8.80 15.88
N ASN A 66 -19.67 -9.18 17.04
CA ASN A 66 -19.08 -10.19 17.94
C ASN A 66 -17.77 -9.75 18.63
N GLU A 67 -17.52 -8.44 18.71
CA GLU A 67 -16.49 -7.91 19.59
C GLU A 67 -16.89 -8.04 21.06
N ILE A 68 -15.90 -8.14 21.93
CA ILE A 68 -16.11 -8.24 23.37
C ILE A 68 -16.19 -6.82 23.92
N ASN A 69 -17.24 -6.53 24.69
CA ASN A 69 -17.33 -5.34 25.52
C ASN A 69 -16.49 -5.54 26.78
N LEU A 70 -15.35 -4.85 26.85
CA LEU A 70 -14.39 -5.01 27.94
C LEU A 70 -14.93 -4.50 29.29
N TYR A 71 -15.84 -3.52 29.28
CA TYR A 71 -16.50 -3.08 30.51
C TYR A 71 -17.45 -4.14 31.05
N ASN A 72 -18.27 -4.76 30.18
CA ASN A 72 -19.17 -5.83 30.58
C ASN A 72 -18.40 -7.08 31.00
N LEU A 73 -17.31 -7.42 30.31
CA LEU A 73 -16.45 -8.53 30.72
C LEU A 73 -15.85 -8.27 32.10
N LYS A 74 -15.33 -7.07 32.36
CA LYS A 74 -14.80 -6.70 33.68
C LYS A 74 -15.86 -6.81 34.78
N ASN A 75 -17.10 -6.39 34.49
CA ASN A 75 -18.22 -6.52 35.43
C ASN A 75 -18.63 -7.99 35.67
N ALA A 76 -18.65 -8.81 34.61
CA ALA A 76 -18.99 -10.23 34.69
C ALA A 76 -17.96 -11.05 35.46
N LEU A 77 -16.68 -10.65 35.42
CA LEU A 77 -15.59 -11.30 36.14
C LEU A 77 -15.57 -10.95 37.63
N ASP A 78 -16.04 -9.77 38.01
CA ASP A 78 -16.18 -9.37 39.41
C ASP A 78 -17.48 -9.94 40.00
N ALA A 79 -17.43 -11.20 40.45
CA ALA A 79 -18.58 -11.92 40.98
C ALA A 79 -18.44 -12.29 42.47
N GLU A 80 -19.58 -12.49 43.14
CA GLU A 80 -19.68 -12.97 44.52
C GLU A 80 -20.84 -13.97 44.69
N VAL A 81 -20.91 -14.58 45.88
CA VAL A 81 -21.98 -15.52 46.22
C VAL A 81 -22.93 -14.85 47.21
N VAL A 82 -24.18 -14.65 46.79
CA VAL A 82 -25.27 -14.12 47.63
C VAL A 82 -26.39 -15.17 47.68
N ASP A 83 -26.80 -15.57 48.88
CA ASP A 83 -27.84 -16.59 49.11
C ASP A 83 -27.63 -17.93 48.35
N GLY A 84 -26.37 -18.26 48.00
CA GLY A 84 -26.00 -19.47 47.28
C GLY A 84 -26.00 -19.35 45.76
N GLU A 85 -26.33 -18.18 45.22
CA GLU A 85 -26.25 -17.86 43.78
C GLU A 85 -25.01 -17.01 43.49
N ILE A 86 -24.35 -17.26 42.36
CA ILE A 86 -23.26 -16.42 41.88
C ILE A 86 -23.90 -15.21 41.20
N VAL A 87 -23.56 -14.02 41.66
CA VAL A 87 -24.04 -12.73 41.14
C VAL A 87 -22.86 -11.81 40.91
N CYS A 88 -23.00 -10.82 40.04
CA CYS A 88 -21.96 -9.81 39.86
C CYS A 88 -21.87 -8.97 41.16
N ARG A 89 -20.64 -8.71 41.64
CA ARG A 89 -20.33 -8.01 42.91
C ARG A 89 -20.38 -6.48 42.78
N ASN A 90 -20.06 -5.95 41.60
CA ASN A 90 -19.77 -4.52 41.41
C ASN A 90 -21.01 -3.63 41.66
N SER A 91 -20.85 -2.48 42.31
CA SER A 91 -21.90 -1.45 42.47
C SER A 91 -22.37 -0.81 41.14
N VAL A 92 -21.59 -0.97 40.06
CA VAL A 92 -22.04 -0.69 38.68
C VAL A 92 -23.03 -1.74 38.18
N ALA A 93 -22.93 -3.00 38.62
CA ALA A 93 -23.88 -4.08 38.33
C ALA A 93 -25.20 -3.91 39.09
N GLU A 94 -25.23 -3.17 40.20
CA GLU A 94 -26.50 -2.76 40.84
C GLU A 94 -27.31 -1.78 39.97
N ALA A 95 -26.64 -1.05 39.07
CA ALA A 95 -27.27 -0.16 38.07
C ALA A 95 -27.50 -0.84 36.71
N ASP A 96 -26.87 -1.99 36.46
CA ASP A 96 -27.05 -2.84 35.29
C ASP A 96 -27.82 -4.12 35.67
N PRO A 97 -29.17 -4.11 35.60
CA PRO A 97 -29.99 -5.26 35.95
C PRO A 97 -29.78 -6.49 35.03
N GLY A 98 -28.92 -6.39 34.01
CA GLY A 98 -28.61 -7.45 33.05
C GLY A 98 -27.25 -8.11 33.24
N CYS A 99 -26.50 -7.85 34.33
CA CYS A 99 -25.18 -8.48 34.52
C CYS A 99 -25.25 -10.01 34.65
N VAL A 100 -24.44 -10.71 33.85
CA VAL A 100 -24.35 -12.17 33.86
C VAL A 100 -22.92 -12.57 34.28
N PRO A 101 -22.73 -13.16 35.48
CA PRO A 101 -21.42 -13.62 35.92
C PRO A 101 -20.82 -14.61 34.94
N ILE A 102 -19.53 -14.50 34.67
CA ILE A 102 -18.85 -15.36 33.71
C ILE A 102 -17.79 -16.24 34.37
N ASN A 103 -17.77 -17.51 34.01
CA ASN A 103 -16.70 -18.42 34.38
C ASN A 103 -15.80 -18.66 33.17
N LEU A 104 -14.58 -18.16 33.20
CA LEU A 104 -13.59 -18.37 32.15
C LEU A 104 -12.90 -19.75 32.22
N PHE A 105 -13.19 -20.58 33.21
CA PHE A 105 -12.52 -21.87 33.38
C PHE A 105 -13.40 -23.05 32.95
N GLY A 106 -12.86 -23.88 32.05
CA GLY A 106 -13.46 -25.13 31.59
C GLY A 106 -14.09 -25.04 30.21
N GLU A 107 -14.05 -26.16 29.48
CA GLU A 107 -14.73 -26.29 28.19
C GLU A 107 -16.25 -26.17 28.38
N GLY A 108 -16.89 -25.31 27.59
CA GLY A 108 -18.34 -25.08 27.66
C GLY A 108 -18.81 -24.29 28.89
N SER A 109 -17.90 -23.64 29.63
CA SER A 109 -18.23 -22.86 30.82
C SER A 109 -18.97 -21.54 30.53
N ILE A 110 -18.84 -21.00 29.31
CA ILE A 110 -19.50 -19.77 28.87
C ILE A 110 -20.80 -20.17 28.17
N THR A 111 -21.92 -19.81 28.77
CA THR A 111 -23.25 -20.03 28.20
C THR A 111 -23.56 -18.98 27.13
N PRO A 112 -24.55 -19.20 26.24
CA PRO A 112 -24.99 -18.17 25.29
C PRO A 112 -25.38 -16.85 25.97
N GLU A 113 -26.01 -16.90 27.16
CA GLU A 113 -26.40 -15.71 27.92
C GLU A 113 -25.17 -14.93 28.43
N MET A 114 -24.14 -15.62 28.92
CA MET A 114 -22.87 -15.00 29.30
C MET A 114 -22.17 -14.39 28.09
N ALA A 115 -22.13 -15.11 26.96
CA ALA A 115 -21.51 -14.65 25.73
C ALA A 115 -22.22 -13.41 25.17
N ASP A 116 -23.56 -13.36 25.24
CA ASP A 116 -24.34 -12.22 24.79
C ASP A 116 -24.20 -11.00 25.72
N TYR A 117 -24.03 -11.20 27.03
CA TYR A 117 -23.75 -10.10 27.96
C TYR A 117 -22.41 -9.40 27.67
N ILE A 118 -21.37 -10.18 27.39
CA ILE A 118 -20.03 -9.63 27.10
C ILE A 118 -19.87 -9.22 25.63
N ARG A 119 -20.87 -9.41 24.77
CA ARG A 119 -20.85 -8.96 23.37
C ARG A 119 -21.08 -7.46 23.31
N TYR A 120 -20.31 -6.75 22.47
CA TYR A 120 -20.51 -5.32 22.25
C TYR A 120 -21.74 -5.05 21.38
N GLY A 121 -22.90 -4.95 22.02
CA GLY A 121 -24.17 -4.64 21.38
C GLY A 121 -24.44 -5.50 20.14
N ASP A 122 -25.04 -4.90 19.11
CA ASP A 122 -25.20 -5.54 17.80
C ASP A 122 -23.89 -5.51 16.99
N SER A 123 -23.20 -4.37 17.01
CA SER A 123 -21.90 -4.18 16.35
C SER A 123 -21.17 -2.92 16.83
N VAL A 124 -19.85 -2.96 16.70
CA VAL A 124 -19.03 -1.76 16.62
C VAL A 124 -19.20 -1.15 15.24
N ASN A 125 -19.54 0.13 15.18
CA ASN A 125 -19.76 0.88 13.96
C ASN A 125 -18.68 1.94 13.85
N ILE A 126 -17.92 1.90 12.76
CA ILE A 126 -16.95 2.93 12.40
C ILE A 126 -17.42 3.56 11.10
N ASP A 127 -17.82 4.82 11.18
CA ASP A 127 -18.30 5.61 10.06
C ASP A 127 -17.20 6.55 9.61
N SER A 128 -16.78 6.45 8.35
CA SER A 128 -15.80 7.32 7.72
C SER A 128 -16.45 8.06 6.55
N LYS A 129 -16.34 9.38 6.53
CA LYS A 129 -16.85 10.24 5.48
C LYS A 129 -15.76 11.16 4.97
N ILE A 130 -15.61 11.22 3.65
CA ILE A 130 -14.73 12.17 2.96
C ILE A 130 -15.59 13.02 2.03
N ASP A 131 -15.59 14.34 2.25
CA ASP A 131 -16.21 15.31 1.35
C ASP A 131 -15.13 16.07 0.59
N GLN A 132 -15.29 16.22 -0.72
CA GLN A 132 -14.37 16.93 -1.60
C GLN A 132 -15.13 17.99 -2.40
N LEU A 133 -14.66 19.23 -2.35
CA LEU A 133 -15.05 20.31 -3.25
C LEU A 133 -13.89 20.62 -4.18
N THR A 134 -14.13 20.66 -5.49
CA THR A 134 -13.13 21.04 -6.48
C THR A 134 -13.68 22.17 -7.35
N ILE A 135 -12.90 23.22 -7.56
CA ILE A 135 -13.15 24.27 -8.55
C ILE A 135 -11.93 24.29 -9.46
N THR A 136 -12.13 24.08 -10.75
CA THR A 136 -11.04 24.07 -11.73
C THR A 136 -11.43 24.90 -12.93
N GLY A 137 -10.46 25.57 -13.53
CA GLY A 137 -10.68 26.32 -14.75
C GLY A 137 -9.41 26.46 -15.55
N TYR A 138 -9.55 26.47 -16.88
CA TYR A 138 -8.43 26.66 -17.79
C TYR A 138 -8.82 27.46 -19.03
N MET A 139 -7.81 28.01 -19.68
CA MET A 139 -7.85 28.53 -21.04
C MET A 139 -6.73 27.91 -21.84
N ALA A 140 -7.01 27.48 -23.07
CA ALA A 140 -6.04 26.90 -23.99
C ALA A 140 -6.13 27.54 -25.36
N GLY A 141 -4.99 27.74 -26.01
CA GLY A 141 -4.90 28.37 -27.33
C GLY A 141 -3.45 28.63 -27.74
N ASP A 142 -3.28 29.19 -28.92
CA ASP A 142 -1.96 29.47 -29.49
C ASP A 142 -1.48 30.88 -29.11
N LEU A 143 -0.25 30.99 -28.58
CA LEU A 143 0.34 32.26 -28.16
C LEU A 143 0.79 33.12 -29.34
N PHE A 144 1.48 32.50 -30.29
CA PHE A 144 1.99 33.11 -31.52
C PHE A 144 2.46 32.05 -32.52
N GLU A 145 2.58 32.45 -33.78
CA GLU A 145 3.08 31.59 -34.86
C GLU A 145 4.61 31.61 -34.94
N MET A 146 5.23 30.44 -35.06
CA MET A 146 6.64 30.26 -35.40
C MET A 146 6.79 29.63 -36.80
N PRO A 147 7.96 29.71 -37.46
CA PRO A 147 8.16 29.06 -38.76
C PRO A 147 7.85 27.56 -38.80
N ALA A 148 7.95 26.87 -37.65
CA ALA A 148 7.67 25.45 -37.51
C ALA A 148 6.22 25.13 -37.09
N GLY A 149 5.39 26.13 -36.81
CA GLY A 149 4.00 26.00 -36.37
C GLY A 149 3.68 26.94 -35.19
N PRO A 150 2.42 26.92 -34.70
CA PRO A 150 2.02 27.72 -33.56
C PRO A 150 2.62 27.21 -32.24
N VAL A 151 2.89 28.13 -31.32
CA VAL A 151 3.22 27.80 -29.93
C VAL A 151 1.93 27.62 -29.16
N SER A 152 1.50 26.38 -28.98
CA SER A 152 0.29 26.05 -28.24
C SER A 152 0.53 26.15 -26.73
N SER A 153 -0.50 26.59 -26.00
CA SER A 153 -0.42 26.81 -24.56
C SER A 153 -1.73 26.51 -23.84
N ALA A 154 -1.63 26.23 -22.55
CA ALA A 154 -2.77 26.13 -21.64
C ALA A 154 -2.39 26.72 -20.28
N PHE A 155 -3.31 27.46 -19.67
CA PHE A 155 -3.14 28.03 -18.33
C PHE A 155 -4.39 27.79 -17.53
N GLY A 156 -4.25 27.53 -16.24
CA GLY A 156 -5.40 27.30 -15.39
C GLY A 156 -5.11 27.39 -13.92
N PHE A 157 -6.14 27.10 -13.15
CA PHE A 157 -6.08 27.04 -11.71
C PHE A 157 -6.95 25.89 -11.19
N GLU A 158 -6.63 25.42 -10.00
CA GLU A 158 -7.45 24.49 -9.24
C GLU A 158 -7.55 24.97 -7.80
N TYR A 159 -8.73 24.84 -7.20
CA TYR A 159 -8.94 24.90 -5.77
C TYR A 159 -9.62 23.60 -5.35
N ARG A 160 -9.03 22.87 -4.41
CA ARG A 160 -9.62 21.67 -3.82
C ARG A 160 -9.70 21.82 -2.31
N LYS A 161 -10.81 21.41 -1.72
CA LYS A 161 -10.96 21.24 -0.27
C LYS A 161 -11.47 19.85 0.04
N ASP A 162 -10.71 19.14 0.86
CA ASP A 162 -11.02 17.81 1.37
C ASP A 162 -11.36 17.92 2.86
N THR A 163 -12.37 17.18 3.31
CA THR A 163 -12.75 17.09 4.73
C THR A 163 -12.97 15.62 5.05
N GLN A 164 -12.30 15.12 6.07
CA GLN A 164 -12.43 13.76 6.55
C GLN A 164 -13.05 13.79 7.95
N ASP A 165 -14.03 12.93 8.16
CA ASP A 165 -14.77 12.77 9.42
C ASP A 165 -14.88 11.26 9.70
N VAL A 166 -14.28 10.83 10.81
CA VAL A 166 -14.30 9.47 11.30
C VAL A 166 -14.97 9.49 12.67
N SER A 167 -15.91 8.59 12.87
CA SER A 167 -16.58 8.42 14.16
C SER A 167 -16.80 6.95 14.49
N THR A 168 -16.82 6.63 15.78
CA THR A 168 -17.09 5.30 16.30
C THR A 168 -18.12 5.33 17.41
N ASN A 169 -18.88 4.24 17.58
CA ASN A 169 -19.85 4.10 18.67
C ASN A 169 -19.26 3.48 19.94
N VAL A 170 -17.93 3.34 20.03
CA VAL A 170 -17.25 2.72 21.17
C VAL A 170 -16.31 3.71 21.86
N PRO A 171 -16.19 3.69 23.19
CA PRO A 171 -15.15 4.44 23.87
C PRO A 171 -13.79 3.74 23.74
N GLN A 172 -12.72 4.51 23.92
CA GLN A 172 -11.37 3.97 24.02
C GLN A 172 -11.27 2.91 25.12
N GLY A 173 -10.69 1.76 24.81
CA GLY A 173 -10.60 0.60 25.71
C GLY A 173 -11.93 -0.11 25.96
N GLY A 174 -12.99 0.23 25.22
CA GLY A 174 -14.32 -0.39 25.38
C GLY A 174 -14.48 -1.74 24.68
N VAL A 175 -13.57 -2.10 23.79
CA VAL A 175 -13.65 -3.31 22.97
C VAL A 175 -12.33 -4.07 22.89
N SER A 176 -12.41 -5.37 22.62
CA SER A 176 -11.24 -6.26 22.56
C SER A 176 -10.39 -6.13 21.30
N PHE A 177 -10.91 -5.55 20.22
CA PHE A 177 -10.18 -5.37 18.98
C PHE A 177 -9.71 -3.90 18.82
N ASN A 178 -9.05 -3.60 17.70
CA ASN A 178 -8.47 -2.30 17.42
C ASN A 178 -9.48 -1.15 17.56
N TYR A 179 -9.19 -0.21 18.47
CA TYR A 179 -9.99 1.00 18.66
C TYR A 179 -9.64 2.03 17.58
N VAL A 180 -10.66 2.56 16.88
CA VAL A 180 -10.49 3.66 15.93
C VAL A 180 -11.12 4.92 16.53
N PRO A 181 -10.31 5.92 16.92
CA PRO A 181 -10.82 7.16 17.53
C PRO A 181 -11.62 8.03 16.57
N ASP A 182 -12.52 8.83 17.16
CA ASP A 182 -13.19 9.93 16.49
C ASP A 182 -12.16 10.97 16.04
N PHE A 183 -12.30 11.45 14.81
CA PHE A 183 -11.37 12.41 14.24
C PHE A 183 -12.02 13.18 13.09
N LYS A 184 -11.81 14.49 13.04
CA LYS A 184 -12.34 15.33 11.97
C LYS A 184 -11.42 16.48 11.64
N GLU A 185 -10.93 16.51 10.41
CA GLU A 185 -10.09 17.58 9.91
C GLU A 185 -10.39 17.90 8.45
N SER A 186 -9.83 19.02 7.98
CA SER A 186 -9.91 19.43 6.58
C SER A 186 -8.60 20.01 6.09
N THR A 187 -8.29 19.78 4.82
CA THR A 187 -7.20 20.45 4.12
C THR A 187 -7.70 21.01 2.79
N SER A 188 -7.04 22.03 2.28
CA SER A 188 -7.30 22.66 1.01
C SER A 188 -6.01 23.01 0.29
N VAL A 189 -6.09 22.97 -1.04
CA VAL A 189 -5.00 23.34 -1.94
C VAL A 189 -5.52 24.33 -2.97
N SER A 190 -4.70 25.36 -3.23
CA SER A 190 -4.88 26.28 -4.35
C SER A 190 -3.69 26.16 -5.28
N GLU A 191 -3.95 25.81 -6.55
CA GLU A 191 -2.92 25.61 -7.55
C GLU A 191 -3.14 26.54 -8.75
N ILE A 192 -2.03 26.98 -9.34
CA ILE A 192 -2.01 27.57 -10.68
C ILE A 192 -1.05 26.76 -11.54
N PHE A 193 -1.37 26.64 -12.83
CA PHE A 193 -0.52 25.92 -13.76
C PHE A 193 -0.48 26.56 -15.14
N GLY A 194 0.58 26.26 -15.87
CA GLY A 194 0.78 26.70 -17.24
C GLY A 194 1.60 25.68 -18.01
N GLU A 195 1.23 25.44 -19.26
CA GLU A 195 1.91 24.52 -20.16
C GLU A 195 2.10 25.17 -21.53
N VAL A 196 3.23 24.91 -22.16
CA VAL A 196 3.57 25.39 -23.50
C VAL A 196 4.25 24.29 -24.31
N ALA A 197 3.86 24.20 -25.59
CA ALA A 197 4.48 23.33 -26.58
C ALA A 197 5.05 24.21 -27.71
N ILE A 198 6.36 24.16 -27.88
CA ILE A 198 7.12 25.03 -28.78
C ILE A 198 7.61 24.21 -29.97
N PRO A 199 7.07 24.38 -31.19
CA PRO A 199 7.61 23.73 -32.37
C PRO A 199 8.91 24.43 -32.78
N LEU A 200 10.03 23.70 -32.70
CA LEU A 200 11.36 24.24 -32.98
C LEU A 200 11.75 24.05 -34.44
N LEU A 201 11.53 22.85 -35.00
CA LEU A 201 11.85 22.51 -36.39
C LEU A 201 10.72 21.70 -37.03
N LYS A 202 10.53 21.91 -38.33
CA LYS A 202 9.56 21.17 -39.14
C LYS A 202 10.07 21.04 -40.56
N ASP A 203 10.01 19.83 -41.12
CA ASP A 203 10.34 19.53 -42.51
C ASP A 203 11.74 20.01 -42.97
N VAL A 204 12.75 19.92 -42.09
CA VAL A 204 14.15 20.24 -42.41
C VAL A 204 15.03 18.99 -42.39
N LYS A 205 16.23 19.10 -42.98
CA LYS A 205 17.18 17.98 -42.99
C LYS A 205 17.54 17.56 -41.56
N GLY A 206 17.20 16.32 -41.19
CA GLY A 206 17.47 15.75 -39.87
C GLY A 206 16.39 16.04 -38.82
N ALA A 207 15.30 16.71 -39.18
CA ALA A 207 14.12 16.86 -38.31
C ALA A 207 12.86 16.99 -39.18
N LYS A 208 12.11 15.89 -39.28
CA LYS A 208 10.72 15.93 -39.76
C LYS A 208 9.88 16.79 -38.82
N SER A 209 10.04 16.60 -37.52
CA SER A 209 9.54 17.49 -36.47
C SER A 209 10.50 17.52 -35.28
N LEU A 210 10.58 18.66 -34.60
CA LEU A 210 11.23 18.79 -33.30
C LEU A 210 10.42 19.78 -32.47
N SER A 211 9.95 19.36 -31.31
CA SER A 211 9.19 20.20 -30.37
C SER A 211 9.79 20.12 -28.99
N ALA A 212 9.71 21.23 -28.26
CA ALA A 212 10.00 21.29 -26.83
C ALA A 212 8.72 21.53 -26.04
N GLU A 213 8.62 20.92 -24.87
CA GLU A 213 7.49 21.07 -23.96
C GLU A 213 7.97 21.60 -22.61
N LEU A 214 7.17 22.46 -21.99
CA LEU A 214 7.34 22.92 -20.63
C LEU A 214 5.97 23.02 -19.94
N SER A 215 5.83 22.36 -18.80
CA SER A 215 4.70 22.47 -17.88
C SER A 215 5.21 22.90 -16.52
N VAL A 216 4.50 23.80 -15.85
CA VAL A 216 4.78 24.24 -14.47
C VAL A 216 3.48 24.32 -13.70
N ARG A 217 3.50 23.87 -12.44
CA ARG A 217 2.41 23.99 -11.48
C ARG A 217 2.96 24.48 -10.14
N LEU A 218 2.28 25.45 -9.55
CA LEU A 218 2.56 26.00 -8.24
C LEU A 218 1.34 25.75 -7.35
N GLY A 219 1.53 25.10 -6.22
CA GLY A 219 0.45 24.73 -5.28
C GLY A 219 0.73 25.26 -3.87
N TYR A 220 -0.30 25.80 -3.24
CA TYR A 220 -0.28 26.19 -1.83
C TYR A 220 -1.27 25.33 -1.05
N TYR A 221 -0.76 24.57 -0.09
CA TYR A 221 -1.53 23.70 0.79
C TYR A 221 -1.74 24.39 2.15
N ASP A 222 -2.87 24.16 2.81
CA ASP A 222 -3.12 24.63 4.18
C ASP A 222 -2.61 23.65 5.25
N LEU A 223 -1.36 23.19 5.07
CA LEU A 223 -0.65 22.34 6.02
C LEU A 223 0.57 23.10 6.53
N ASP A 224 0.77 23.13 7.84
CA ASP A 224 1.76 24.02 8.47
C ASP A 224 3.20 23.77 8.00
N GLN A 225 3.54 22.52 7.66
CA GLN A 225 4.89 22.14 7.20
C GLN A 225 5.04 22.05 5.69
N VAL A 226 3.94 22.20 4.92
CA VAL A 226 4.00 22.15 3.46
C VAL A 226 4.02 23.58 2.93
N ASP A 227 5.18 23.98 2.42
CA ASP A 227 5.38 25.29 1.81
C ASP A 227 4.82 25.34 0.37
N LEU A 228 5.24 26.34 -0.42
CA LEU A 228 4.89 26.42 -1.83
C LEU A 228 5.47 25.22 -2.60
N VAL A 229 4.59 24.30 -2.98
CA VAL A 229 4.87 23.11 -3.79
C VAL A 229 5.05 23.50 -5.26
N GLN A 230 6.10 22.98 -5.90
CA GLN A 230 6.47 23.29 -7.28
C GLN A 230 6.70 22.02 -8.09
N SER A 231 5.80 21.76 -9.04
CA SER A 231 5.94 20.66 -9.99
C SER A 231 6.22 21.19 -11.39
N TYR A 232 7.07 20.52 -12.14
CA TYR A 232 7.37 20.90 -13.51
C TYR A 232 7.71 19.69 -14.37
N ARG A 233 7.50 19.84 -15.68
CA ARG A 233 7.90 18.88 -16.70
C ARG A 233 8.54 19.62 -17.84
N THR A 234 9.68 19.13 -18.30
CA THR A 234 10.27 19.58 -19.55
C THR A 234 10.61 18.39 -20.43
N GLY A 235 10.45 18.54 -21.73
CA GLY A 235 10.70 17.45 -22.65
C GLY A 235 10.98 17.88 -24.07
N LEU A 236 11.53 16.94 -24.83
CA LEU A 236 11.77 17.04 -26.26
C LEU A 236 11.11 15.88 -26.98
N ILE A 237 10.44 16.19 -28.08
CA ILE A 237 9.90 15.21 -29.02
C ILE A 237 10.55 15.49 -30.36
N TRP A 238 11.39 14.56 -30.81
CA TRP A 238 12.15 14.69 -32.04
C TRP A 238 11.82 13.54 -32.98
N GLU A 239 11.37 13.86 -34.18
CA GLU A 239 11.24 12.91 -35.27
C GLU A 239 12.32 13.22 -36.34
N PRO A 240 13.50 12.58 -36.29
CA PRO A 240 14.56 12.83 -37.27
C PRO A 240 14.12 12.58 -38.72
N ILE A 241 13.36 11.50 -38.92
CA ILE A 241 12.77 11.07 -40.19
C ILE A 241 11.40 10.49 -39.91
N GLU A 242 10.52 10.54 -40.91
CA GLU A 242 9.14 10.08 -40.80
C GLU A 242 9.05 8.64 -40.27
N GLY A 243 8.27 8.48 -39.20
CA GLY A 243 8.05 7.20 -38.54
C GLY A 243 9.12 6.78 -37.53
N TYR A 244 10.10 7.64 -37.20
CA TYR A 244 11.10 7.34 -36.17
C TYR A 244 11.16 8.52 -35.20
N GLY A 245 10.60 8.35 -34.01
CA GLY A 245 10.57 9.36 -32.97
C GLY A 245 11.49 9.04 -31.81
N ILE A 246 12.00 10.08 -31.17
CA ILE A 246 12.75 10.06 -29.93
C ILE A 246 12.05 11.01 -28.97
N ARG A 247 11.84 10.57 -27.73
CA ARG A 247 11.24 11.35 -26.66
C ARG A 247 12.19 11.37 -25.48
N ALA A 248 12.36 12.53 -24.88
CA ALA A 248 13.08 12.67 -23.62
C ALA A 248 12.28 13.60 -22.71
N ASN A 249 12.00 13.17 -21.48
CA ASN A 249 11.27 13.94 -20.50
C ASN A 249 12.02 13.92 -19.17
N TRP A 250 11.99 15.05 -18.48
CA TRP A 250 12.38 15.18 -17.08
C TRP A 250 11.24 15.90 -16.35
N ALA A 251 10.79 15.33 -15.25
CA ALA A 251 9.71 15.87 -14.44
C ALA A 251 10.04 15.80 -12.96
N ARG A 252 9.57 16.81 -12.22
CA ARG A 252 9.46 16.78 -10.78
C ARG A 252 7.98 16.90 -10.40
N ALA A 253 7.51 15.95 -9.60
CA ALA A 253 6.19 15.95 -8.99
C ALA A 253 6.34 15.97 -7.47
N GLN A 254 5.31 16.40 -6.77
CA GLN A 254 5.28 16.40 -5.30
C GLN A 254 3.93 15.93 -4.79
N ARG A 255 3.91 15.30 -3.62
CA ARG A 255 2.69 14.85 -2.93
C ARG A 255 2.67 15.39 -1.50
N ALA A 256 1.72 16.26 -1.20
CA ALA A 256 1.46 16.67 0.16
C ALA A 256 0.82 15.51 0.98
N PRO A 257 1.03 15.46 2.30
CA PRO A 257 0.37 14.50 3.17
C PRO A 257 -1.15 14.57 3.07
N THR A 258 -1.81 13.42 3.14
CA THR A 258 -3.26 13.33 3.29
C THR A 258 -3.69 13.66 4.72
N ILE A 259 -4.98 13.94 4.91
CA ILE A 259 -5.54 14.24 6.25
C ILE A 259 -5.25 13.09 7.24
N THR A 260 -5.33 11.84 6.79
CA THR A 260 -5.04 10.68 7.63
C THR A 260 -3.56 10.59 7.99
N GLU A 261 -2.66 10.84 7.04
CA GLU A 261 -1.21 10.80 7.27
C GLU A 261 -0.76 11.91 8.23
N ALA A 262 -1.32 13.12 8.10
CA ALA A 262 -0.91 14.26 8.92
C ALA A 262 -1.56 14.28 10.32
N PHE A 263 -2.83 13.89 10.45
CA PHE A 263 -3.62 14.26 11.62
C PHE A 263 -4.33 13.08 12.31
N SER A 264 -4.24 11.86 11.77
CA SER A 264 -4.89 10.70 12.40
C SER A 264 -4.42 10.55 13.86
N PRO A 265 -5.32 10.46 14.84
CA PRO A 265 -4.92 10.11 16.19
C PRO A 265 -4.39 8.67 16.22
N PRO A 266 -3.68 8.24 17.29
CA PRO A 266 -3.27 6.86 17.47
C PRO A 266 -4.48 5.92 17.38
N ARG A 267 -4.48 5.09 16.34
CA ARG A 267 -5.49 4.05 16.09
C ARG A 267 -4.92 2.75 16.60
N GLY A 268 -5.69 2.06 17.45
CA GLY A 268 -5.24 0.85 18.10
C GLY A 268 -4.74 -0.17 17.09
N ASP A 269 -3.58 -0.73 17.37
CA ASP A 269 -3.01 -1.86 16.66
C ASP A 269 -2.14 -2.65 17.63
N PHE A 270 -1.85 -3.90 17.28
CA PHE A 270 -1.04 -4.78 18.10
C PHE A 270 -0.06 -5.54 17.21
N ASP A 271 1.22 -5.44 17.53
CA ASP A 271 2.29 -6.13 16.84
C ASP A 271 3.34 -6.58 17.87
N SER A 272 4.08 -7.64 17.58
CA SER A 272 5.15 -8.10 18.45
C SER A 272 6.34 -7.15 18.38
N PHE A 273 7.01 -6.96 19.51
CA PHE A 273 8.31 -6.33 19.60
C PHE A 273 9.04 -6.83 20.84
N ASP A 274 10.37 -6.80 20.80
CA ASP A 274 11.22 -7.11 21.93
C ASP A 274 11.65 -5.81 22.64
N ASP A 275 11.50 -5.75 23.96
CA ASP A 275 12.02 -4.64 24.75
C ASP A 275 13.54 -4.74 24.88
N ILE A 276 14.27 -3.77 24.33
CA ILE A 276 15.73 -3.67 24.47
C ILE A 276 16.21 -3.59 25.93
N CYS A 277 15.32 -3.30 26.88
CA CYS A 277 15.65 -3.29 28.29
C CYS A 277 15.53 -4.66 28.96
N ASP A 278 15.02 -5.69 28.28
CA ASP A 278 14.99 -7.07 28.80
C ASP A 278 16.39 -7.56 29.17
N GLY A 279 16.53 -8.21 30.32
CA GLY A 279 17.83 -8.65 30.85
C GLY A 279 18.70 -7.52 31.40
N THR A 280 18.20 -6.28 31.51
CA THR A 280 18.95 -5.19 32.13
C THR A 280 19.27 -5.53 33.59
N THR A 281 20.54 -5.41 33.98
CA THR A 281 21.00 -5.50 35.38
C THR A 281 21.78 -4.24 35.75
N LEU A 282 22.21 -4.14 37.02
CA LEU A 282 23.09 -3.06 37.48
C LEU A 282 24.41 -2.95 36.69
N THR A 283 24.84 -4.02 36.01
CA THR A 283 26.13 -4.11 35.32
C THR A 283 26.06 -4.67 33.90
N SER A 284 24.88 -4.89 33.35
CA SER A 284 24.73 -5.38 31.97
C SER A 284 25.24 -4.35 30.97
N THR A 285 25.78 -4.82 29.85
CA THR A 285 26.44 -3.98 28.85
C THR A 285 25.87 -4.15 27.44
N ASP A 286 24.76 -4.87 27.31
CA ASP A 286 24.09 -5.01 26.01
C ASP A 286 23.60 -3.63 25.52
N PRO A 287 23.48 -3.43 24.20
CA PRO A 287 23.13 -2.15 23.63
C PRO A 287 21.84 -1.59 24.24
N GLY A 288 21.80 -0.28 24.52
CA GLY A 288 20.67 0.38 25.16
C GLY A 288 20.50 0.22 26.68
N HIS A 289 21.12 -0.79 27.32
CA HIS A 289 20.99 -1.02 28.77
C HIS A 289 21.43 0.18 29.63
N ASP A 290 22.37 0.98 29.13
CA ASP A 290 22.82 2.22 29.76
C ASP A 290 21.68 3.21 29.97
N ASN A 291 20.83 3.36 28.95
CA ASN A 291 19.68 4.24 28.95
C ASN A 291 18.48 3.60 29.67
N CYS A 292 18.32 2.28 29.60
CA CYS A 292 17.33 1.55 30.39
C CYS A 292 17.47 1.81 31.89
N ARG A 293 18.71 1.86 32.40
CA ARG A 293 19.00 2.19 33.81
C ARG A 293 18.64 3.63 34.21
N LEU A 294 18.40 4.53 33.25
CA LEU A 294 17.93 5.88 33.52
C LEU A 294 16.40 5.95 33.69
N VAL A 295 15.67 4.89 33.33
CA VAL A 295 14.24 4.76 33.58
C VAL A 295 14.01 4.43 35.06
N PRO A 296 13.30 5.27 35.84
CA PRO A 296 13.18 5.07 37.28
C PRO A 296 12.59 3.72 37.70
N ALA A 297 11.55 3.25 37.00
CA ALA A 297 10.91 1.97 37.32
C ALA A 297 11.84 0.77 37.08
N ILE A 298 12.62 0.80 36.00
CA ILE A 298 13.64 -0.23 35.70
C ILE A 298 14.77 -0.16 36.73
N ALA A 299 15.24 1.04 37.06
CA ALA A 299 16.27 1.24 38.08
C ALA A 299 15.84 0.71 39.46
N ASP A 300 14.57 0.88 39.82
CA ASP A 300 13.98 0.34 41.05
C ASP A 300 13.85 -1.20 40.98
N ALA A 301 13.46 -1.76 39.84
CA ALA A 301 13.35 -3.20 39.63
C ALA A 301 14.69 -3.92 39.86
N ILE A 302 15.77 -3.40 39.28
CA ILE A 302 17.12 -4.01 39.35
C ILE A 302 17.89 -3.69 40.64
N ALA A 303 17.33 -2.86 41.53
CA ALA A 303 18.05 -2.28 42.67
C ALA A 303 18.57 -3.34 43.68
N ASP A 304 17.92 -4.49 43.76
CA ASP A 304 18.32 -5.61 44.61
C ASP A 304 19.33 -6.57 43.95
N GLY A 305 19.74 -6.27 42.72
CA GLY A 305 20.65 -7.08 41.91
C GLY A 305 19.95 -8.14 41.05
N SER A 306 18.62 -8.09 40.93
CA SER A 306 17.86 -8.83 39.94
C SER A 306 18.07 -8.28 38.51
N GLU A 307 17.51 -9.00 37.54
CA GLU A 307 17.39 -8.56 36.16
C GLU A 307 15.98 -8.05 35.88
N PHE A 308 15.86 -7.06 34.99
CA PHE A 308 14.57 -6.64 34.46
C PHE A 308 14.10 -7.67 33.44
N GLU A 309 12.88 -8.17 33.61
CA GLU A 309 12.24 -9.10 32.67
C GLU A 309 11.11 -8.36 31.95
N ASP A 310 11.08 -8.44 30.63
CA ASP A 310 10.03 -7.88 29.78
C ASP A 310 8.72 -8.68 29.90
N ASP A 311 7.61 -7.96 29.94
CA ASP A 311 6.23 -8.43 29.91
C ASP A 311 5.37 -7.36 29.20
N ASN A 312 5.74 -7.05 27.95
CA ASN A 312 5.08 -6.04 27.13
C ASN A 312 3.67 -6.46 26.66
N SER A 313 2.87 -5.45 26.27
CA SER A 313 1.49 -5.65 25.82
C SER A 313 1.34 -5.91 24.32
N GLY A 314 2.42 -5.72 23.53
CA GLY A 314 2.38 -5.66 22.06
C GLY A 314 1.54 -4.51 21.49
N TYR A 315 1.05 -3.56 22.31
CA TYR A 315 0.19 -2.48 21.81
C TYR A 315 1.01 -1.43 21.05
N SER A 316 0.77 -1.32 19.74
CA SER A 316 1.57 -0.48 18.85
C SER A 316 0.70 0.37 17.91
N PRO A 317 -0.02 1.38 18.42
CA PRO A 317 -1.00 2.10 17.62
C PRO A 317 -0.36 2.91 16.49
N ASN A 318 -0.99 2.87 15.31
CA ASN A 318 -0.62 3.69 14.17
C ASN A 318 -1.14 5.12 14.33
N ALA A 319 -0.29 6.13 14.10
CA ALA A 319 -0.66 7.54 14.24
C ALA A 319 -0.19 8.38 13.03
N GLY A 320 -0.93 9.45 12.77
CA GLY A 320 -0.47 10.50 11.87
C GLY A 320 0.62 11.37 12.51
N ASN A 321 1.24 12.21 11.69
CA ASN A 321 2.27 13.13 12.12
C ASN A 321 2.09 14.51 11.47
N THR A 322 1.86 15.54 12.29
CA THR A 322 1.66 16.91 11.82
C THR A 322 2.94 17.56 11.30
N ASP A 323 4.09 16.92 11.56
CA ASP A 323 5.40 17.40 11.13
C ASP A 323 5.81 16.89 9.73
N LEU A 324 4.92 16.19 9.03
CA LEU A 324 5.18 15.68 7.67
C LEU A 324 5.29 16.81 6.65
N ILE A 325 6.31 16.69 5.80
CA ILE A 325 6.51 17.52 4.60
C ILE A 325 6.03 16.79 3.34
N GLU A 326 6.05 17.46 2.19
CA GLU A 326 5.71 16.83 0.92
C GLU A 326 6.77 15.85 0.42
N GLU A 327 6.32 14.72 -0.15
CA GLU A 327 7.19 13.80 -0.89
C GLU A 327 7.59 14.42 -2.22
N THR A 328 8.84 14.23 -2.67
CA THR A 328 9.32 14.74 -3.96
C THR A 328 9.70 13.60 -4.90
N ALA A 329 9.07 13.55 -6.07
CA ALA A 329 9.34 12.54 -7.09
C ALA A 329 10.03 13.16 -8.32
N ASP A 330 11.26 12.74 -8.59
CA ASP A 330 11.96 13.04 -9.84
C ASP A 330 11.84 11.87 -10.82
N THR A 331 11.48 12.18 -12.06
CA THR A 331 11.29 11.20 -13.13
C THR A 331 12.06 11.57 -14.37
N ILE A 332 12.80 10.62 -14.92
CA ILE A 332 13.42 10.69 -16.24
C ILE A 332 12.78 9.62 -17.12
N THR A 333 12.38 10.00 -18.34
CA THR A 333 11.88 9.05 -19.33
C THR A 333 12.59 9.26 -20.66
N LEU A 334 13.11 8.18 -21.24
CA LEU A 334 13.73 8.16 -22.56
C LEU A 334 13.02 7.16 -23.45
N GLY A 335 12.45 7.64 -24.55
CA GLY A 335 11.57 6.87 -25.41
C GLY A 335 11.98 6.85 -26.87
N ILE A 336 11.76 5.74 -27.54
CA ILE A 336 11.87 5.59 -28.99
C ILE A 336 10.54 5.10 -29.54
N THR A 337 10.05 5.74 -30.60
CA THR A 337 8.87 5.29 -31.34
C THR A 337 9.24 4.92 -32.77
N LEU A 338 8.69 3.81 -33.25
CA LEU A 338 8.95 3.24 -34.57
C LEU A 338 7.62 3.00 -35.28
N ALA A 339 7.47 3.55 -36.47
CA ALA A 339 6.39 3.35 -37.42
C ALA A 339 6.96 3.35 -38.85
N PRO A 340 7.84 2.37 -39.16
CA PRO A 340 8.56 2.32 -40.43
C PRO A 340 7.62 2.14 -41.63
N SER A 341 7.84 2.92 -42.69
CA SER A 341 7.05 2.84 -43.92
C SER A 341 7.15 1.51 -44.68
N PHE A 342 8.23 0.74 -44.49
CA PHE A 342 8.38 -0.58 -45.12
C PHE A 342 7.53 -1.67 -44.46
N LEU A 343 7.00 -1.42 -43.25
CA LEU A 343 6.13 -2.34 -42.51
C LEU A 343 4.86 -1.60 -42.14
N GLU A 344 3.99 -1.41 -43.13
CA GLU A 344 2.73 -0.68 -42.98
C GLU A 344 1.89 -1.20 -41.80
N ASN A 345 1.27 -0.27 -41.07
CA ASN A 345 0.45 -0.54 -39.89
C ASN A 345 1.17 -1.21 -38.70
N PHE A 346 2.50 -1.24 -38.70
CA PHE A 346 3.30 -1.53 -37.51
C PHE A 346 3.58 -0.24 -36.74
N ARG A 347 3.45 -0.30 -35.42
CA ARG A 347 3.99 0.70 -34.52
C ARG A 347 4.56 0.06 -33.27
N MET A 348 5.63 0.65 -32.75
CA MET A 348 6.27 0.24 -31.51
C MET A 348 6.73 1.47 -30.73
N ALA A 349 6.64 1.37 -29.42
CA ALA A 349 7.28 2.29 -28.48
C ALA A 349 8.13 1.46 -27.51
N VAL A 350 9.31 1.97 -27.20
CA VAL A 350 10.19 1.46 -26.13
C VAL A 350 10.54 2.65 -25.27
N ASP A 351 10.20 2.58 -23.99
CA ASP A 351 10.40 3.66 -23.04
C ASP A 351 11.21 3.13 -21.86
N TYR A 352 12.31 3.79 -21.53
CA TYR A 352 13.01 3.62 -20.25
C TYR A 352 12.47 4.65 -19.27
N TYR A 353 12.19 4.23 -18.04
CA TYR A 353 11.82 5.11 -16.94
C TYR A 353 12.78 4.94 -15.77
N ASP A 354 13.03 6.04 -15.07
CA ASP A 354 13.75 6.09 -13.80
C ASP A 354 13.02 7.09 -12.90
N ILE A 355 12.56 6.63 -11.75
CA ILE A 355 11.75 7.37 -10.80
C ILE A 355 12.42 7.28 -9.44
N SER A 356 12.65 8.42 -8.81
CA SER A 356 13.17 8.54 -7.45
C SER A 356 12.16 9.33 -6.63
N ILE A 357 11.66 8.75 -5.55
CA ILE A 357 10.81 9.42 -4.56
C ILE A 357 11.68 9.65 -3.34
N GLU A 358 11.95 10.91 -3.04
CA GLU A 358 12.63 11.39 -1.85
C GLU A 358 11.59 11.79 -0.80
N ASP A 359 11.99 11.75 0.47
CA ASP A 359 11.15 12.09 1.62
C ASP A 359 9.86 11.24 1.68
N ALA A 360 9.92 9.98 1.23
CA ALA A 360 8.77 9.08 1.22
C ALA A 360 8.25 8.89 2.66
N MET A 361 6.94 9.02 2.81
CA MET A 361 6.26 8.94 4.10
C MET A 361 6.05 7.47 4.48
N THR A 362 6.82 7.00 5.45
CA THR A 362 6.77 5.63 5.97
C THR A 362 6.63 5.62 7.49
N SER A 363 6.40 4.47 8.09
CA SER A 363 6.53 4.26 9.54
C SER A 363 7.67 3.32 9.84
N TYR A 364 8.39 3.57 10.93
CA TYR A 364 9.40 2.65 11.45
C TYR A 364 8.76 1.42 12.12
N GLY A 365 9.50 0.30 12.11
CA GLY A 365 9.18 -0.87 12.92
C GLY A 365 9.24 -0.55 14.42
N ASN A 366 8.57 -1.35 15.24
CA ASN A 366 8.52 -1.11 16.69
C ASN A 366 9.91 -1.21 17.32
N GLU A 367 10.72 -2.19 16.90
CA GLU A 367 12.09 -2.37 17.38
C GLU A 367 12.98 -1.19 16.99
N ASP A 368 12.84 -0.66 15.77
CA ASP A 368 13.56 0.55 15.33
C ASP A 368 13.18 1.76 16.18
N ILE A 369 11.89 1.97 16.46
CA ILE A 369 11.41 3.07 17.32
C ILE A 369 12.03 2.97 18.72
N ILE A 370 12.04 1.76 19.30
CA ILE A 370 12.64 1.49 20.62
C ILE A 370 14.17 1.73 20.54
N GLY A 371 14.83 1.23 19.50
CA GLY A 371 16.26 1.41 19.24
C GLY A 371 16.63 2.88 19.10
N TYR A 372 15.86 3.67 18.35
CA TYR A 372 16.07 5.12 18.21
C TYR A 372 15.95 5.87 19.53
N CYS A 373 15.15 5.38 20.47
CA CYS A 373 15.07 5.97 21.80
C CYS A 373 16.25 5.56 22.70
N TYR A 374 16.53 4.26 22.80
CA TYR A 374 17.43 3.71 23.83
C TYR A 374 18.85 3.45 23.35
N ASN A 375 19.08 3.25 22.06
CA ASN A 375 20.35 2.77 21.50
C ASN A 375 20.68 3.44 20.15
N SER A 376 20.54 4.77 20.06
CA SER A 376 20.93 5.52 18.87
C SER A 376 22.31 6.16 19.02
N ASP A 377 23.12 6.11 17.96
CA ASP A 377 24.42 6.77 17.90
C ASP A 377 24.32 8.29 17.63
N PHE A 378 23.14 8.79 17.28
CA PHE A 378 22.93 10.18 16.84
C PHE A 378 21.76 10.90 17.52
N LEU A 379 20.91 10.19 18.27
CA LEU A 379 19.87 10.79 19.11
C LEU A 379 20.13 10.44 20.59
N ASP A 380 20.21 11.47 21.43
CA ASP A 380 20.35 11.29 22.87
C ASP A 380 19.05 10.71 23.47
N PHE A 381 19.15 9.78 24.42
CA PHE A 381 18.00 9.33 25.20
C PHE A 381 17.43 10.49 26.04
N GLY A 382 16.12 10.72 25.92
CA GLY A 382 15.43 11.73 26.72
C GLY A 382 14.21 12.34 26.03
N PRO A 383 13.56 13.32 26.67
CA PRO A 383 12.30 13.90 26.18
C PRO A 383 12.44 14.71 24.89
N GLU A 384 13.65 15.18 24.56
CA GLU A 384 13.92 15.91 23.31
C GLU A 384 14.01 14.97 22.09
N ASN A 385 14.20 13.66 22.32
CA ASN A 385 14.14 12.65 21.28
C ASN A 385 12.68 12.23 21.06
N SER A 386 12.15 12.50 19.86
CA SER A 386 10.76 12.21 19.50
C SER A 386 10.43 10.71 19.62
N PHE A 387 11.37 9.82 19.33
CA PHE A 387 11.14 8.37 19.43
C PHE A 387 10.93 7.94 20.88
N CYS A 388 11.57 8.62 21.85
CA CYS A 388 11.30 8.39 23.26
C CYS A 388 9.92 8.88 23.72
N GLN A 389 9.26 9.76 22.96
CA GLN A 389 7.88 10.16 23.24
C GLN A 389 6.87 9.13 22.71
N ASP A 390 7.28 8.32 21.74
CA ASP A 390 6.46 7.26 21.15
C ASP A 390 6.56 5.93 21.91
N VAL A 391 7.54 5.76 22.80
CA VAL A 391 7.64 4.62 23.73
C VAL A 391 7.09 5.00 25.11
N LYS A 392 5.95 4.42 25.51
CA LYS A 392 5.36 4.64 26.84
C LYS A 392 5.52 3.43 27.73
N ARG A 393 6.11 3.64 28.91
CA ARG A 393 6.22 2.63 29.97
C ARG A 393 5.20 2.84 31.08
N ASP A 394 4.78 1.75 31.70
CA ASP A 394 3.91 1.77 32.87
C ASP A 394 4.67 1.99 34.19
N GLY A 395 3.98 1.81 35.33
CA GLY A 395 4.56 2.01 36.65
C GLY A 395 5.58 0.96 37.07
N ASP A 396 5.56 -0.23 36.46
CA ASP A 396 6.50 -1.32 36.71
C ASP A 396 7.67 -1.28 35.70
N GLY A 397 7.64 -0.32 34.78
CA GLY A 397 8.67 -0.11 33.77
C GLY A 397 8.43 -0.87 32.48
N GLN A 398 7.32 -1.59 32.34
CA GLN A 398 6.99 -2.37 31.14
C GLN A 398 6.53 -1.47 29.99
N ILE A 399 6.89 -1.80 28.74
CA ILE A 399 6.37 -1.07 27.58
C ILE A 399 4.86 -1.35 27.45
N SER A 400 4.09 -0.27 27.53
CA SER A 400 2.62 -0.30 27.46
C SER A 400 2.07 0.16 26.11
N GLU A 401 2.84 0.94 25.35
CA GLU A 401 2.47 1.48 24.03
C GLU A 401 3.74 1.86 23.23
N VAL A 402 3.81 1.46 21.96
CA VAL A 402 4.79 1.94 20.97
C VAL A 402 4.04 2.61 19.82
N THR A 403 4.02 3.94 19.77
CA THR A 403 3.27 4.65 18.73
C THR A 403 4.02 4.63 17.38
N GLN A 404 3.43 4.01 16.37
CA GLN A 404 3.98 3.99 15.01
C GLN A 404 3.52 5.24 14.24
N ARG A 405 4.35 6.27 14.23
CA ARG A 405 4.12 7.50 13.45
C ARG A 405 4.70 7.40 12.05
N LEU A 406 4.13 8.20 11.15
CA LEU A 406 4.72 8.44 9.84
C LEU A 406 5.85 9.47 9.92
N TYR A 407 6.90 9.27 9.12
CA TYR A 407 8.03 10.17 8.95
C TYR A 407 8.44 10.24 7.46
N ASN A 408 8.97 11.39 7.04
CA ASN A 408 9.62 11.56 5.74
C ASN A 408 11.08 11.09 5.83
N GLN A 409 11.36 9.82 5.53
CA GLN A 409 12.71 9.26 5.76
C GLN A 409 13.18 8.31 4.67
N ASP A 410 12.26 7.78 3.85
CA ASP A 410 12.61 6.76 2.88
C ASP A 410 12.91 7.36 1.51
N GLU A 411 13.86 6.74 0.81
CA GLU A 411 14.04 6.95 -0.62
C GLU A 411 13.56 5.69 -1.36
N ILE A 412 12.56 5.85 -2.24
CA ILE A 412 12.07 4.77 -3.10
C ILE A 412 12.55 5.03 -4.53
N ARG A 413 13.31 4.11 -5.10
CA ARG A 413 13.77 4.19 -6.49
C ARG A 413 13.24 3.04 -7.33
N THR A 414 12.62 3.35 -8.45
CA THR A 414 12.23 2.35 -9.44
C THR A 414 12.68 2.72 -10.85
N SER A 415 13.20 1.74 -11.58
CA SER A 415 13.54 1.90 -12.99
C SER A 415 13.24 0.64 -13.79
N GLY A 416 13.05 0.82 -15.09
CA GLY A 416 12.72 -0.28 -15.98
C GLY A 416 12.44 0.15 -17.40
N TYR A 417 11.91 -0.80 -18.17
CA TYR A 417 11.57 -0.65 -19.57
C TYR A 417 10.13 -1.04 -19.82
N ASP A 418 9.43 -0.21 -20.59
CA ASP A 418 8.12 -0.51 -21.16
C ASP A 418 8.23 -0.66 -22.67
N ILE A 419 7.64 -1.74 -23.20
CA ILE A 419 7.51 -1.98 -24.63
C ILE A 419 6.02 -2.12 -24.98
N ALA A 420 5.57 -1.29 -25.92
CA ALA A 420 4.25 -1.39 -26.52
C ALA A 420 4.38 -1.57 -28.03
N ALA A 421 3.87 -2.68 -28.57
CA ALA A 421 3.91 -2.97 -30.00
C ALA A 421 2.51 -3.32 -30.53
N GLU A 422 2.17 -2.80 -31.71
CA GLU A 422 0.96 -3.14 -32.43
C GLU A 422 1.28 -3.39 -33.90
N TYR A 423 0.70 -4.45 -34.46
CA TYR A 423 0.77 -4.72 -35.90
C TYR A 423 -0.61 -5.09 -36.43
N LYS A 424 -1.02 -4.46 -37.53
CA LYS A 424 -2.24 -4.83 -38.25
C LYS A 424 -1.87 -5.43 -39.60
N LEU A 425 -2.28 -6.68 -39.80
CA LEU A 425 -2.10 -7.41 -41.03
C LEU A 425 -3.46 -7.61 -41.71
N ASP A 426 -3.66 -6.97 -42.85
CA ASP A 426 -4.79 -7.25 -43.73
C ASP A 426 -4.51 -8.56 -44.47
N LEU A 427 -5.39 -9.54 -44.30
CA LEU A 427 -5.25 -10.85 -44.93
C LEU A 427 -5.73 -10.78 -46.38
N ALA A 428 -5.08 -11.54 -47.26
CA ALA A 428 -5.47 -11.67 -48.65
C ALA A 428 -6.92 -12.19 -48.80
N ASP A 429 -7.49 -12.05 -50.00
CA ASP A 429 -8.74 -12.68 -50.42
C ASP A 429 -9.97 -12.40 -49.52
N GLY A 430 -9.98 -11.28 -48.79
CA GLY A 430 -11.11 -10.90 -47.93
C GLY A 430 -11.25 -11.74 -46.67
N PHE A 431 -10.19 -12.42 -46.23
CA PHE A 431 -10.16 -13.16 -44.96
C PHE A 431 -10.18 -12.26 -43.71
N GLY A 432 -10.26 -10.95 -43.88
CA GLY A 432 -10.35 -9.98 -42.80
C GLY A 432 -8.98 -9.45 -42.37
N ARG A 433 -8.87 -9.01 -41.11
CA ARG A 433 -7.68 -8.37 -40.55
C ARG A 433 -7.27 -9.04 -39.27
N LEU A 434 -5.97 -9.31 -39.11
CA LEU A 434 -5.36 -9.66 -37.82
C LEU A 434 -4.76 -8.41 -37.19
N LYS A 435 -5.02 -8.22 -35.91
CA LYS A 435 -4.39 -7.22 -35.06
C LYS A 435 -3.62 -7.92 -33.96
N PHE A 436 -2.31 -7.76 -33.97
CA PHE A 436 -1.40 -8.18 -32.90
C PHE A 436 -1.15 -6.99 -31.99
N LYS A 437 -1.23 -7.20 -30.68
CA LYS A 437 -0.83 -6.22 -29.66
C LYS A 437 0.01 -6.91 -28.60
N VAL A 438 1.10 -6.28 -28.18
CA VAL A 438 1.93 -6.69 -27.05
C VAL A 438 2.20 -5.45 -26.20
N ASP A 439 2.08 -5.61 -24.89
CA ASP A 439 2.53 -4.67 -23.87
C ASP A 439 3.40 -5.47 -22.90
N TRP A 440 4.62 -5.05 -22.63
CA TRP A 440 5.57 -5.72 -21.71
C TRP A 440 6.29 -4.68 -20.86
N THR A 441 6.39 -4.95 -19.57
CA THR A 441 7.13 -4.15 -18.60
C THR A 441 8.20 -5.05 -17.98
N HIS A 442 9.41 -4.53 -17.91
CA HIS A 442 10.57 -5.14 -17.26
C HIS A 442 11.13 -4.17 -16.22
N VAL A 443 11.00 -4.53 -14.94
CA VAL A 443 11.51 -3.72 -13.82
C VAL A 443 12.94 -4.16 -13.55
N THR A 444 13.89 -3.23 -13.63
CA THR A 444 15.30 -3.48 -13.36
C THR A 444 15.71 -3.15 -11.93
N ARG A 445 14.93 -2.29 -11.26
CA ARG A 445 15.22 -1.82 -9.91
C ARG A 445 13.94 -1.44 -9.18
N TYR A 446 13.86 -1.81 -7.90
CA TYR A 446 12.92 -1.29 -6.94
C TYR A 446 13.60 -1.30 -5.57
N GLU A 447 14.30 -0.21 -5.27
CA GLU A 447 15.07 -0.05 -4.04
C GLU A 447 14.29 0.82 -3.05
N GLU A 448 14.24 0.39 -1.79
CA GLU A 448 13.86 1.23 -0.65
C GLU A 448 15.10 1.46 0.21
N LYS A 449 15.33 2.72 0.61
CA LYS A 449 16.43 3.07 1.50
C LYS A 449 15.90 3.63 2.80
N THR A 450 16.38 3.08 3.90
CA THR A 450 16.09 3.49 5.26
C THR A 450 17.40 3.78 6.00
N ILE A 451 17.35 4.59 7.05
CA ILE A 451 18.45 4.76 8.00
C ILE A 451 18.12 3.88 9.21
N THR A 452 19.10 3.18 9.80
CA THR A 452 18.94 2.38 11.02
C THR A 452 19.30 3.19 12.28
N PRO A 453 18.92 2.73 13.50
CA PRO A 453 19.32 3.35 14.76
C PRO A 453 20.84 3.58 14.94
N GLU A 454 21.66 2.73 14.35
CA GLU A 454 23.13 2.79 14.33
C GLU A 454 23.67 3.80 13.29
N GLY A 455 22.78 4.40 12.49
CA GLY A 455 23.13 5.37 11.45
C GLY A 455 23.60 4.74 10.14
N GLU A 456 23.39 3.43 9.98
CA GLU A 456 23.67 2.72 8.74
C GLU A 456 22.56 2.99 7.72
N VAL A 457 22.94 3.13 6.44
CA VAL A 457 21.96 3.22 5.35
C VAL A 457 21.67 1.80 4.88
N SER A 458 20.48 1.30 5.18
CA SER A 458 19.98 0.07 4.57
C SER A 458 19.44 0.39 3.18
N THR A 459 19.73 -0.47 2.21
CA THR A 459 19.17 -0.37 0.85
C THR A 459 18.70 -1.75 0.45
N GLU A 460 17.41 -1.88 0.26
CA GLU A 460 16.78 -3.15 -0.06
C GLU A 460 16.18 -3.12 -1.45
N ASP A 461 16.65 -4.00 -2.33
CA ASP A 461 16.02 -4.25 -3.63
C ASP A 461 14.92 -5.32 -3.49
N PHE A 462 13.73 -5.01 -3.99
CA PHE A 462 12.54 -5.87 -3.95
C PHE A 462 12.07 -6.31 -5.35
N VAL A 463 12.87 -6.12 -6.41
CA VAL A 463 12.53 -6.67 -7.73
C VAL A 463 12.30 -8.18 -7.63
N GLY A 464 11.15 -8.63 -8.13
CA GLY A 464 10.76 -10.02 -8.08
C GLY A 464 10.30 -10.48 -6.69
N SER A 465 10.03 -9.59 -5.73
CA SER A 465 9.53 -9.96 -4.38
C SER A 465 8.01 -9.81 -4.26
N LEU A 466 7.35 -10.86 -3.76
CA LEU A 466 5.89 -10.87 -3.55
C LEU A 466 5.47 -9.89 -2.46
N ALA A 467 6.33 -9.65 -1.46
CA ALA A 467 6.03 -8.72 -0.38
C ALA A 467 5.70 -7.31 -0.89
N SER A 468 6.41 -6.87 -1.93
CA SER A 468 6.26 -5.54 -2.53
C SER A 468 5.38 -5.53 -3.79
N ASP A 469 4.84 -6.69 -4.21
CA ASP A 469 4.06 -6.88 -5.46
C ASP A 469 4.79 -6.38 -6.74
N VAL A 470 6.12 -6.37 -6.72
CA VAL A 470 6.95 -5.91 -7.85
C VAL A 470 7.46 -7.10 -8.65
N PHE A 471 6.74 -7.44 -9.71
CA PHE A 471 7.22 -8.42 -10.68
C PHE A 471 8.35 -7.84 -11.52
N GLU A 472 9.42 -8.61 -11.71
CA GLU A 472 10.46 -8.28 -12.70
C GLU A 472 9.85 -8.17 -14.10
N ASP A 473 9.01 -9.13 -14.49
CA ASP A 473 8.35 -9.13 -15.81
C ASP A 473 6.83 -9.26 -15.73
N LYS A 474 6.13 -8.37 -16.44
CA LYS A 474 4.69 -8.51 -16.73
C LYS A 474 4.45 -8.25 -18.20
N ALA A 475 3.67 -9.13 -18.84
CA ALA A 475 3.30 -8.93 -20.24
C ALA A 475 1.82 -9.20 -20.48
N SER A 476 1.26 -8.50 -21.45
CA SER A 476 -0.02 -8.85 -22.04
C SER A 476 0.11 -8.87 -23.56
N ALA A 477 -0.50 -9.87 -24.19
CA ALA A 477 -0.51 -9.95 -25.64
C ALA A 477 -1.90 -10.33 -26.14
N SER A 478 -2.24 -9.94 -27.36
CA SER A 478 -3.47 -10.39 -27.99
C SER A 478 -3.36 -10.49 -29.49
N VAL A 479 -4.13 -11.42 -30.03
CA VAL A 479 -4.42 -11.54 -31.46
C VAL A 479 -5.91 -11.35 -31.61
N THR A 480 -6.31 -10.33 -32.37
CA THR A 480 -7.70 -10.07 -32.70
C THR A 480 -7.90 -10.21 -34.19
N TRP A 481 -8.78 -11.11 -34.58
CA TRP A 481 -9.26 -11.26 -35.94
C TRP A 481 -10.57 -10.50 -36.11
N TYR A 482 -10.64 -9.71 -37.18
CA TYR A 482 -11.82 -8.96 -37.59
C TYR A 482 -12.23 -9.42 -38.98
N LYS A 483 -13.49 -9.78 -39.16
CA LYS A 483 -14.07 -10.05 -40.48
C LYS A 483 -15.56 -9.73 -40.48
N ASP A 484 -15.96 -8.78 -41.32
CA ASP A 484 -17.34 -8.30 -41.39
C ASP A 484 -17.86 -7.92 -39.98
N ALA A 485 -18.99 -8.48 -39.57
CA ALA A 485 -19.58 -8.31 -38.24
C ALA A 485 -18.84 -9.05 -37.11
N TRP A 486 -17.89 -9.94 -37.43
CA TRP A 486 -17.21 -10.78 -36.45
C TRP A 486 -15.93 -10.15 -35.91
N ARG A 487 -15.76 -10.31 -34.59
CA ARG A 487 -14.52 -10.06 -33.88
C ARG A 487 -14.20 -11.24 -32.97
N VAL A 488 -13.07 -11.89 -33.21
CA VAL A 488 -12.54 -12.98 -32.37
C VAL A 488 -11.23 -12.51 -31.77
N ARG A 489 -11.10 -12.54 -30.46
CA ARG A 489 -9.87 -12.16 -29.76
C ARG A 489 -9.41 -13.28 -28.86
N TRP A 490 -8.17 -13.71 -29.05
CA TRP A 490 -7.38 -14.39 -28.04
C TRP A 490 -6.49 -13.36 -27.35
N SER A 491 -6.36 -13.45 -26.03
CA SER A 491 -5.40 -12.67 -25.28
C SER A 491 -4.73 -13.49 -24.20
N MET A 492 -3.51 -13.12 -23.87
CA MET A 492 -2.78 -13.67 -22.73
C MET A 492 -2.33 -12.58 -21.77
N LYS A 493 -2.18 -12.96 -20.51
CA LYS A 493 -1.49 -12.19 -19.46
C LYS A 493 -0.42 -13.09 -18.85
N TYR A 494 0.82 -12.64 -18.89
CA TYR A 494 1.98 -13.28 -18.30
C TYR A 494 2.40 -12.52 -17.05
N ARG A 495 2.80 -13.27 -16.04
CA ARG A 495 3.44 -12.77 -14.84
C ARG A 495 4.71 -13.58 -14.62
N GLY A 496 5.82 -12.89 -14.38
CA GLY A 496 7.12 -13.46 -14.09
C GLY A 496 7.14 -14.30 -12.82
N GLU A 497 8.25 -15.00 -12.64
CA GLU A 497 8.54 -15.67 -11.38
C GLU A 497 8.86 -14.65 -10.29
N MET A 498 8.72 -15.06 -9.04
CA MET A 498 8.97 -14.21 -7.88
C MET A 498 9.44 -15.01 -6.68
N LEU A 499 10.06 -14.32 -5.75
CA LEU A 499 10.33 -14.77 -4.39
C LEU A 499 9.10 -14.50 -3.50
N SER A 500 8.71 -15.47 -2.67
CA SER A 500 7.53 -15.30 -1.79
C SER A 500 7.79 -14.39 -0.60
N SER A 501 9.02 -14.36 -0.09
CA SER A 501 9.45 -13.56 1.07
C SER A 501 10.97 -13.44 1.03
N LYS A 502 11.47 -12.21 1.15
CA LYS A 502 12.90 -11.89 1.14
C LYS A 502 13.57 -12.25 2.47
N SER A 503 12.95 -11.90 3.59
CA SER A 503 13.42 -12.34 4.92
C SER A 503 13.58 -13.86 5.00
N ARG A 504 12.58 -14.63 4.55
CA ARG A 504 12.69 -16.09 4.49
C ARG A 504 13.76 -16.58 3.50
N TYR A 505 14.09 -15.81 2.47
CA TYR A 505 15.22 -16.16 1.63
C TYR A 505 16.54 -15.97 2.39
N GLU A 506 16.68 -14.86 3.10
CA GLU A 506 17.86 -14.55 3.92
C GLU A 506 18.04 -15.57 5.05
N ASP A 507 16.99 -15.93 5.79
CA ASP A 507 17.03 -16.97 6.84
C ASP A 507 17.63 -18.29 6.36
N PHE A 508 17.45 -18.63 5.07
CA PHE A 508 17.93 -19.89 4.51
C PHE A 508 19.23 -19.74 3.70
N TYR A 509 19.41 -18.62 2.99
CA TYR A 509 20.42 -18.46 1.96
C TYR A 509 21.37 -17.28 2.17
N ALA A 510 21.21 -16.48 3.24
CA ALA A 510 22.14 -15.39 3.52
C ALA A 510 23.58 -15.91 3.61
N PRO A 511 24.56 -15.17 3.08
CA PRO A 511 25.96 -15.52 3.24
C PRO A 511 26.35 -15.49 4.73
N LEU A 512 27.41 -16.21 5.07
CA LEU A 512 28.00 -16.11 6.41
C LEU A 512 28.63 -14.72 6.62
N ASP A 513 28.38 -14.14 7.78
CA ASP A 513 29.06 -12.95 8.29
C ASP A 513 30.48 -13.28 8.80
N GLU A 514 31.16 -12.28 9.38
CA GLU A 514 32.51 -12.45 9.93
C GLU A 514 32.56 -13.38 11.16
N ASP A 515 31.45 -13.52 11.88
CA ASP A 515 31.31 -14.38 13.05
C ASP A 515 30.85 -15.81 12.69
N GLY A 516 30.54 -16.05 11.42
CA GLY A 516 30.12 -17.33 10.88
C GLY A 516 28.64 -17.63 11.02
N ASN A 517 27.80 -16.62 11.28
CA ASN A 517 26.35 -16.73 11.27
C ASN A 517 25.81 -16.35 9.89
N GLY A 518 24.72 -16.95 9.45
CA GLY A 518 24.10 -16.60 8.17
C GLY A 518 22.86 -17.42 7.91
N GLY A 519 22.57 -17.67 6.64
CA GLY A 519 21.45 -18.51 6.26
C GLY A 519 21.70 -19.98 6.64
N ILE A 520 20.64 -20.70 7.00
CA ILE A 520 20.68 -22.12 7.39
C ILE A 520 21.53 -22.97 6.44
N PHE A 521 21.45 -22.76 5.12
CA PHE A 521 22.25 -23.53 4.16
C PHE A 521 23.73 -23.16 4.17
N ALA A 522 24.08 -21.88 4.35
CA ALA A 522 25.46 -21.44 4.42
C ALA A 522 26.15 -21.95 5.69
N GLU A 523 25.45 -21.87 6.83
CA GLU A 523 25.91 -22.44 8.10
C GLU A 523 26.08 -23.96 8.02
N TYR A 524 25.10 -24.63 7.43
CA TYR A 524 25.14 -26.07 7.21
C TYR A 524 26.28 -26.50 6.27
N GLU A 525 26.54 -25.78 5.17
CA GLU A 525 27.67 -26.06 4.28
C GLU A 525 29.01 -25.91 5.00
N ALA A 526 29.17 -24.88 5.84
CA ALA A 526 30.36 -24.70 6.67
C ALA A 526 30.51 -25.83 7.71
N ALA A 527 29.43 -26.25 8.36
CA ALA A 527 29.43 -27.37 9.29
C ALA A 527 29.78 -28.70 8.60
N CYS A 528 29.22 -28.96 7.41
CA CYS A 528 29.49 -30.14 6.59
C CYS A 528 30.95 -30.18 6.11
N ALA A 529 31.53 -29.02 5.76
CA ALA A 529 32.95 -28.91 5.41
C ALA A 529 33.88 -29.18 6.61
N ALA A 530 33.46 -28.81 7.82
CA ALA A 530 34.20 -29.05 9.06
C ALA A 530 34.07 -30.51 9.55
N ASP A 531 32.88 -31.10 9.43
CA ASP A 531 32.58 -32.48 9.80
C ASP A 531 31.61 -33.12 8.79
N ALA A 532 32.14 -34.06 8.01
CA ALA A 532 31.37 -34.78 6.99
C ALA A 532 30.17 -35.57 7.57
N THR A 533 30.13 -35.83 8.89
CA THR A 533 28.99 -36.49 9.55
C THR A 533 27.82 -35.55 9.83
N ALA A 534 28.03 -34.24 9.78
CA ALA A 534 26.98 -33.24 9.85
C ALA A 534 26.23 -33.08 8.51
N CYS A 535 26.71 -33.68 7.42
CA CYS A 535 26.13 -33.52 6.09
C CYS A 535 24.79 -34.27 5.91
N VAL A 536 23.73 -33.53 5.61
CA VAL A 536 22.48 -33.92 4.94
C VAL A 536 22.68 -33.99 3.41
N ASP A 537 22.49 -35.17 2.84
CA ASP A 537 22.46 -35.33 1.38
C ASP A 537 21.23 -34.65 0.76
N ASN A 538 21.44 -33.75 -0.21
CA ASN A 538 20.41 -33.02 -0.96
C ASN A 538 19.40 -32.29 -0.06
N PRO A 539 19.81 -31.24 0.66
CA PRO A 539 18.87 -30.44 1.43
C PRO A 539 17.73 -29.94 0.54
N GLU A 540 16.49 -30.13 1.00
CA GLU A 540 15.29 -29.68 0.27
C GLU A 540 15.25 -28.15 0.26
N THR A 541 14.91 -27.57 -0.89
CA THR A 541 14.70 -26.11 -0.97
C THR A 541 13.46 -25.72 -0.15
N PRO A 542 13.44 -24.52 0.45
CA PRO A 542 12.32 -24.09 1.27
C PRO A 542 11.03 -24.11 0.45
N TYR A 543 10.05 -24.87 0.95
CA TYR A 543 8.81 -25.10 0.24
C TYR A 543 8.11 -23.77 -0.11
N LYS A 544 7.78 -23.58 -1.39
CA LYS A 544 7.09 -22.40 -1.96
C LYS A 544 7.80 -21.05 -1.72
N LEU A 545 9.12 -21.06 -1.54
CA LEU A 545 9.90 -19.83 -1.52
C LEU A 545 10.00 -19.20 -2.91
N PHE A 546 10.26 -20.01 -3.93
CA PHE A 546 10.31 -19.57 -5.33
C PHE A 546 8.97 -19.87 -6.01
N LEU A 547 8.27 -18.82 -6.42
CA LEU A 547 6.99 -18.87 -7.10
C LEU A 547 7.22 -18.82 -8.62
N PRO A 548 6.82 -19.85 -9.38
CA PRO A 548 7.07 -19.89 -10.82
C PRO A 548 6.18 -18.91 -11.58
N SER A 549 6.67 -18.47 -12.73
CA SER A 549 5.89 -17.69 -13.69
C SER A 549 4.64 -18.43 -14.17
N TYR A 550 3.65 -17.67 -14.64
CA TYR A 550 2.43 -18.26 -15.21
C TYR A 550 1.79 -17.39 -16.29
N VAL A 551 0.96 -18.04 -17.11
CA VAL A 551 0.21 -17.40 -18.19
C VAL A 551 -1.27 -17.72 -18.07
N ARG A 552 -2.10 -16.69 -18.19
CA ARG A 552 -3.54 -16.81 -18.40
C ARG A 552 -3.92 -16.51 -19.82
N ASN A 553 -4.90 -17.27 -20.32
CA ASN A 553 -5.39 -17.17 -21.68
C ASN A 553 -6.89 -16.94 -21.66
N ASP A 554 -7.33 -15.93 -22.40
CA ASP A 554 -8.74 -15.57 -22.55
C ASP A 554 -9.12 -15.63 -24.02
N VAL A 555 -10.34 -16.07 -24.31
CA VAL A 555 -10.92 -16.06 -25.66
C VAL A 555 -12.26 -15.36 -25.61
N SER A 556 -12.48 -14.42 -26.53
CA SER A 556 -13.75 -13.70 -26.67
C SER A 556 -14.18 -13.62 -28.13
N VAL A 557 -15.47 -13.71 -28.35
CA VAL A 557 -16.11 -13.56 -29.65
C VAL A 557 -17.23 -12.54 -29.53
N SER A 558 -17.32 -11.64 -30.50
CA SER A 558 -18.49 -10.78 -30.66
C SER A 558 -18.94 -10.70 -32.11
N TYR A 559 -20.25 -10.51 -32.27
CA TYR A 559 -20.92 -10.28 -33.53
C TYR A 559 -21.74 -9.00 -33.41
N SER A 560 -21.46 -8.01 -34.25
CA SER A 560 -22.16 -6.73 -34.27
C SER A 560 -22.95 -6.57 -35.57
N THR A 561 -24.22 -6.23 -35.46
CA THR A 561 -25.10 -5.99 -36.61
C THR A 561 -25.98 -4.78 -36.36
N GLU A 562 -26.27 -4.04 -37.42
CA GLU A 562 -27.29 -3.00 -37.39
C GLU A 562 -28.69 -3.62 -37.52
N LEU A 563 -29.63 -3.11 -36.72
CA LEU A 563 -31.06 -3.38 -36.77
C LEU A 563 -31.79 -2.18 -37.40
N GLU A 564 -33.12 -2.22 -37.42
CA GLU A 564 -33.92 -1.08 -37.87
C GLU A 564 -33.76 0.15 -36.95
N ASN A 565 -33.96 1.35 -37.50
CA ASN A 565 -33.89 2.64 -36.81
C ASN A 565 -32.53 2.94 -36.17
N ASP A 566 -31.43 2.71 -36.91
CA ASP A 566 -30.04 2.97 -36.47
C ASP A 566 -29.64 2.27 -35.16
N THR A 567 -30.43 1.29 -34.72
CA THR A 567 -30.17 0.52 -33.51
C THR A 567 -29.05 -0.48 -33.78
N GLN A 568 -28.00 -0.49 -32.96
CA GLN A 568 -26.92 -1.46 -33.06
C GLN A 568 -27.12 -2.59 -32.05
N LEU A 569 -27.07 -3.84 -32.52
CA LEU A 569 -27.05 -5.03 -31.67
C LEU A 569 -25.67 -5.66 -31.70
N ARG A 570 -25.09 -5.86 -30.52
CA ARG A 570 -23.85 -6.62 -30.35
C ARG A 570 -24.09 -7.81 -29.43
N LEU A 571 -23.91 -9.00 -29.97
CA LEU A 571 -23.87 -10.25 -29.19
C LEU A 571 -22.40 -10.56 -28.87
N PHE A 572 -22.11 -10.91 -27.63
CA PHE A 572 -20.74 -11.21 -27.22
C PHE A 572 -20.69 -12.32 -26.18
N GLY A 573 -19.62 -13.10 -26.21
CA GLY A 573 -19.35 -14.13 -25.21
C GLY A 573 -17.89 -14.52 -25.21
N GLY A 574 -17.49 -15.29 -24.20
CA GLY A 574 -16.10 -15.69 -24.06
C GLY A 574 -15.84 -16.61 -22.89
N ILE A 575 -14.58 -17.00 -22.79
CA ILE A 575 -14.02 -17.82 -21.73
C ILE A 575 -12.78 -17.08 -21.22
N ASN A 576 -12.84 -16.61 -19.99
CA ASN A 576 -11.64 -16.15 -19.29
C ASN A 576 -10.96 -17.35 -18.64
N ASN A 577 -9.63 -17.32 -18.63
CA ASN A 577 -8.80 -18.39 -18.07
C ASN A 577 -9.13 -19.78 -18.67
N VAL A 578 -9.00 -19.91 -19.99
CA VAL A 578 -9.34 -21.13 -20.77
C VAL A 578 -8.71 -22.39 -20.19
N PHE A 579 -7.46 -22.31 -19.72
CA PHE A 579 -6.72 -23.45 -19.18
C PHE A 579 -6.89 -23.66 -17.67
N ASP A 580 -7.75 -22.87 -17.02
CA ASP A 580 -7.97 -22.92 -15.56
C ASP A 580 -6.65 -22.78 -14.77
N ASN A 581 -5.75 -21.92 -15.26
CA ASN A 581 -4.48 -21.63 -14.62
C ASN A 581 -4.66 -20.57 -13.53
N ASN A 582 -4.66 -21.03 -12.28
CA ASN A 582 -4.86 -20.17 -11.11
C ASN A 582 -3.54 -19.61 -10.55
N GLY A 583 -2.40 -19.85 -11.21
CA GLY A 583 -1.10 -19.49 -10.69
C GLY A 583 -0.66 -20.42 -9.55
N PRO A 584 0.54 -20.18 -8.99
CA PRO A 584 1.07 -20.92 -7.85
C PRO A 584 0.26 -20.63 -6.57
N PHE A 585 0.35 -21.56 -5.63
CA PHE A 585 -0.25 -21.41 -4.32
C PHE A 585 0.72 -20.70 -3.39
N ILE A 586 0.27 -19.64 -2.73
CA ILE A 586 1.06 -18.84 -1.79
C ILE A 586 0.83 -19.32 -0.35
N LEU A 587 1.92 -19.48 0.42
CA LEU A 587 1.85 -19.75 1.85
C LEU A 587 1.60 -18.45 2.63
N GLY A 588 0.84 -18.51 3.73
CA GLY A 588 0.52 -17.34 4.55
C GLY A 588 -0.57 -16.43 3.98
N GLY A 589 -0.76 -16.41 2.66
CA GLY A 589 -1.85 -15.68 2.01
C GLY A 589 -3.15 -16.48 1.88
N THR A 590 -4.07 -16.00 1.04
CA THR A 590 -5.33 -16.72 0.71
C THR A 590 -5.12 -17.88 -0.29
N GLY A 591 -3.92 -18.45 -0.35
CA GLY A 591 -3.53 -19.51 -1.27
C GLY A 591 -3.38 -18.98 -2.70
N ASN A 592 -3.91 -19.73 -3.67
CA ASN A 592 -3.99 -19.27 -5.08
C ASN A 592 -5.10 -18.23 -5.30
N TYR A 593 -5.71 -17.66 -4.25
CA TYR A 593 -6.66 -16.56 -4.34
C TYR A 593 -6.06 -15.21 -3.99
N ASP A 594 -4.77 -15.21 -3.64
CA ASP A 594 -4.06 -14.02 -3.23
C ASP A 594 -4.10 -12.93 -4.32
N SER A 595 -4.44 -11.70 -3.93
CA SER A 595 -4.65 -10.58 -4.84
C SER A 595 -3.36 -10.12 -5.48
N ASN A 596 -2.24 -10.20 -4.75
CA ASN A 596 -0.95 -9.70 -5.21
C ASN A 596 -0.47 -10.56 -6.37
N TYR A 597 -0.58 -11.89 -6.25
CA TYR A 597 -0.20 -12.82 -7.32
C TYR A 597 -1.31 -13.10 -8.36
N GLY A 598 -2.54 -12.66 -8.09
CA GLY A 598 -3.64 -12.57 -9.05
C GLY A 598 -4.39 -13.87 -9.33
N GLY A 599 -4.36 -14.87 -8.44
CA GLY A 599 -4.72 -16.25 -8.76
C GLY A 599 -6.23 -16.64 -8.77
N GLY A 600 -7.09 -15.87 -8.13
CA GLY A 600 -8.37 -16.43 -7.62
C GLY A 600 -9.54 -16.70 -8.58
N LYS A 601 -9.46 -16.35 -9.87
CA LYS A 601 -10.55 -16.62 -10.83
C LYS A 601 -10.17 -17.77 -11.76
N GLY A 602 -10.78 -18.92 -11.49
CA GLY A 602 -10.75 -20.08 -12.39
C GLY A 602 -11.45 -19.80 -13.72
N ARG A 603 -11.66 -20.85 -14.51
CA ARG A 603 -12.32 -20.74 -15.81
C ARG A 603 -13.71 -20.10 -15.68
N PHE A 604 -13.91 -18.98 -16.38
CA PHE A 604 -15.16 -18.23 -16.31
C PHE A 604 -15.78 -18.03 -17.69
N TYR A 605 -17.02 -18.49 -17.85
CA TYR A 605 -17.80 -18.35 -19.08
C TYR A 605 -18.76 -17.18 -18.96
N TYR A 606 -18.91 -16.42 -20.04
CA TYR A 606 -19.88 -15.32 -20.09
C TYR A 606 -20.51 -15.19 -21.47
N LEU A 607 -21.73 -14.65 -21.47
CA LEU A 607 -22.52 -14.32 -22.64
C LEU A 607 -23.33 -13.05 -22.34
N GLY A 608 -23.44 -12.16 -23.30
CA GLY A 608 -24.18 -10.92 -23.17
C GLY A 608 -24.64 -10.38 -24.52
N ALA A 609 -25.55 -9.42 -24.43
CA ALA A 609 -26.04 -8.63 -25.56
C ALA A 609 -26.04 -7.16 -25.15
N GLU A 610 -25.61 -6.31 -26.08
CA GLU A 610 -25.59 -4.85 -25.97
C GLU A 610 -26.45 -4.28 -27.09
N VAL A 611 -27.38 -3.39 -26.72
CA VAL A 611 -28.25 -2.67 -27.66
C VAL A 611 -28.01 -1.19 -27.47
N SER A 612 -27.60 -0.53 -28.54
CA SER A 612 -27.37 0.93 -28.57
C SER A 612 -28.35 1.57 -29.54
N PHE A 613 -28.97 2.68 -29.13
CA PHE A 613 -29.99 3.42 -29.87
C PHE A 613 -29.61 4.89 -30.02
#